data_AF-A0AAA9Z6T1-F1
#
_entry.id   AF-A0AAA9Z6T1-F1
#
_cell.length_a   1.000
_cell.length_b   1.000
_cell.length_c   1.000
_cell.angle_alpha   90.00
_cell.angle_beta   90.00
_cell.angle_gamma   90.00
#
_symmetry.space_group_name_H-M   'P 1'
#
loop_
_entity.id
_entity.type
_entity.pdbx_description
1 polymer ?
#
loop_
_entity_poly.entity_id
_entity_poly.type
_entity_poly.pdbx_seq_one_letter_code
_entity_poly.pdbx_strand_id
1 'polypeptide(L)'
;MIRKTAYWRHFFSNLRVPKEDRTFSFLTTNALKTAEHALIRLLQRQCFPDEWKRLQSVAKGSRLRWFQPMLSSNDNVIQIGGWLGQSTLHDNFKHPILLPGAHQLSTLLLASYHL
;
A
#
# COMPACT_ATOMS: atom_id res chain seq x y z
N MET A 1 -2.39 1.86 -14.63
CA MET A 1 -1.55 0.84 -13.97
C MET A 1 -2.34 -0.03 -13.00
N ILE A 2 -3.00 0.56 -11.99
CA ILE A 2 -3.73 -0.15 -10.92
C ILE A 2 -4.74 -1.19 -11.46
N ARG A 3 -5.58 -0.81 -12.44
CA ARG A 3 -6.56 -1.73 -13.06
C ARG A 3 -5.92 -2.99 -13.66
N LYS A 4 -4.77 -2.86 -14.32
CA LYS A 4 -4.05 -4.01 -14.91
C LYS A 4 -3.55 -4.95 -13.81
N THR A 5 -2.98 -4.39 -12.74
CA THR A 5 -2.54 -5.17 -11.57
C THR A 5 -3.72 -5.86 -10.88
N ALA A 6 -4.87 -5.17 -10.74
CA ALA A 6 -6.08 -5.75 -10.17
C ALA A 6 -6.62 -6.90 -11.03
N TYR A 7 -6.63 -6.73 -12.35
CA TYR A 7 -7.01 -7.78 -13.29
C TYR A 7 -6.11 -9.01 -13.16
N TRP A 8 -4.78 -8.83 -13.19
CA TRP A 8 -3.84 -9.94 -13.03
C TRP A 8 -4.04 -10.67 -11.71
N ARG A 9 -4.21 -9.95 -10.60
CA ARG A 9 -4.47 -10.58 -9.29
C ARG A 9 -5.77 -11.37 -9.27
N HIS A 10 -6.84 -10.82 -9.85
CA HIS A 10 -8.12 -11.51 -9.97
C HIS A 10 -8.00 -12.76 -10.84
N PHE A 11 -7.32 -12.65 -11.98
CA PHE A 11 -7.04 -13.78 -12.87
C PHE A 11 -6.27 -14.90 -12.17
N PHE A 12 -5.14 -14.58 -11.50
CA PHE A 12 -4.38 -15.57 -10.74
C PHE A 12 -5.16 -16.16 -9.57
N SER A 13 -6.02 -15.38 -8.92
CA SER A 13 -6.93 -15.90 -7.89
C SER A 13 -7.91 -16.92 -8.46
N ASN A 14 -8.47 -16.65 -9.64
CA ASN A 14 -9.38 -17.56 -10.33
C ASN A 14 -8.69 -18.85 -10.81
N LEU A 15 -7.40 -18.78 -11.13
CA LEU A 15 -6.64 -19.98 -11.48
C LEU A 15 -6.44 -20.92 -10.29
N ARG A 16 -6.57 -20.42 -9.05
CA ARG A 16 -6.38 -21.20 -7.82
C ARG A 16 -7.65 -21.87 -7.31
N VAL A 17 -8.80 -21.61 -7.92
CA VAL A 17 -10.09 -22.20 -7.54
C VAL A 17 -10.64 -23.12 -8.63
N PRO A 18 -11.45 -24.14 -8.28
CA PRO A 18 -12.15 -24.98 -9.23
C PRO A 18 -12.96 -24.15 -10.22
N LYS A 19 -13.20 -24.68 -11.44
CA LYS A 19 -13.86 -23.94 -12.52
C LYS A 19 -15.23 -23.38 -12.12
N GLU A 20 -15.92 -24.08 -11.23
CA GLU A 20 -17.25 -23.80 -10.69
C GLU A 20 -17.27 -22.54 -9.80
N ASP A 21 -16.18 -22.29 -9.08
CA ASP A 21 -16.03 -21.17 -8.14
C ASP A 21 -15.33 -19.95 -8.77
N ARG A 22 -14.98 -20.01 -10.07
CA ARG A 22 -14.29 -18.92 -10.76
C ARG A 22 -15.21 -17.72 -10.93
N THR A 23 -14.81 -16.58 -10.38
CA THR A 23 -15.57 -15.34 -10.54
C THR A 23 -15.12 -14.59 -11.80
N PHE A 24 -16.02 -14.42 -12.77
CA PHE A 24 -15.77 -13.57 -13.95
C PHE A 24 -16.34 -12.15 -13.78
N SER A 25 -16.65 -11.77 -12.55
CA SER A 25 -17.24 -10.47 -12.22
C SER A 25 -16.30 -9.30 -12.49
N PHE A 26 -16.89 -8.11 -12.56
CA PHE A 26 -16.17 -6.86 -12.71
C PHE A 26 -15.23 -6.61 -11.53
N LEU A 27 -14.13 -5.91 -11.80
CA LEU A 27 -13.19 -5.47 -10.76
C LEU A 27 -13.91 -4.58 -9.74
N THR A 28 -14.04 -5.07 -8.52
CA THR A 28 -14.61 -4.31 -7.42
C THR A 28 -13.67 -3.18 -6.99
N THR A 29 -14.22 -2.15 -6.35
CA THR A 29 -13.45 -1.06 -5.73
C THR A 29 -12.42 -1.62 -4.74
N ASN A 30 -12.78 -2.65 -3.98
CA ASN A 30 -11.87 -3.33 -3.06
C ASN A 30 -10.72 -4.04 -3.80
N ALA A 31 -10.98 -4.66 -4.96
CA ALA A 31 -9.92 -5.27 -5.78
C ALA A 31 -8.93 -4.22 -6.31
N LEU A 32 -9.43 -3.05 -6.74
CA LEU A 32 -8.59 -1.92 -7.15
C LEU A 32 -7.75 -1.40 -5.98
N LYS A 33 -8.38 -1.17 -4.81
CA LYS A 33 -7.69 -0.75 -3.59
C LYS A 33 -6.59 -1.74 -3.22
N THR A 34 -6.89 -3.05 -3.23
CA THR A 34 -5.91 -4.09 -2.87
C THR A 34 -4.74 -4.15 -3.84
N ALA A 35 -4.99 -3.93 -5.14
CA ALA A 35 -3.96 -3.91 -6.17
C ALA A 35 -3.04 -2.69 -6.03
N GLU A 36 -3.62 -1.52 -5.74
CA GLU A 36 -2.86 -0.31 -5.42
C GLU A 36 -1.95 -0.52 -4.20
N HIS A 37 -2.50 -0.99 -3.08
CA HIS A 37 -1.71 -1.23 -1.88
C HIS A 37 -0.62 -2.29 -2.12
N ALA A 38 -0.85 -3.26 -3.01
CA ALA A 38 0.20 -4.20 -3.39
C ALA A 38 1.37 -3.54 -4.12
N LEU A 39 1.11 -2.57 -5.01
CA LEU A 39 2.14 -1.80 -5.69
C LEU A 39 2.91 -0.91 -4.70
N ILE A 40 2.19 -0.27 -3.78
CA ILE A 40 2.78 0.55 -2.71
C ILE A 40 3.67 -0.31 -1.80
N ARG A 41 3.21 -1.49 -1.37
CA ARG A 41 4.03 -2.41 -0.57
C ARG A 41 5.29 -2.84 -1.31
N LEU A 42 5.19 -3.15 -2.60
CA LEU A 42 6.36 -3.49 -3.41
C LEU A 42 7.37 -2.35 -3.41
N LEU A 43 6.91 -1.12 -3.64
CA LEU A 43 7.75 0.07 -3.61
C LEU A 43 8.42 0.28 -2.26
N GLN A 44 7.65 0.18 -1.18
CA GLN A 44 8.16 0.39 0.17
C GLN A 44 9.21 -0.66 0.54
N ARG A 45 9.01 -1.92 0.15
CA ARG A 45 10.01 -2.98 0.35
C ARG A 45 11.31 -2.72 -0.42
N GLN A 46 11.23 -2.12 -1.60
CA GLN A 46 12.39 -1.81 -2.44
C GLN A 46 13.13 -0.54 -1.96
N CYS A 47 12.39 0.51 -1.62
CA CYS A 47 12.95 1.82 -1.31
C CYS A 47 13.23 2.03 0.19
N PHE A 48 12.51 1.33 1.06
CA PHE A 48 12.63 1.40 2.52
C PHE A 48 12.80 0.01 3.15
N PRO A 49 13.79 -0.81 2.69
CA PRO A 49 13.95 -2.19 3.14
C PRO A 49 14.25 -2.29 4.64
N ASP A 50 15.00 -1.34 5.20
CA ASP A 50 15.36 -1.32 6.62
C ASP A 50 14.16 -0.95 7.49
N GLU A 51 13.35 0.02 7.06
CA GLU A 51 12.10 0.38 7.73
C GLU A 51 11.10 -0.78 7.66
N TRP A 52 10.98 -1.44 6.50
CA TRP A 52 10.09 -2.59 6.34
C TRP A 52 10.46 -3.74 7.29
N LYS A 53 11.76 -4.11 7.35
CA LYS A 53 12.23 -5.14 8.28
C LYS A 53 12.03 -4.75 9.74
N ARG A 54 12.27 -3.48 10.10
CA ARG A 54 12.11 -2.97 11.46
C ARG A 54 10.65 -2.80 11.90
N LEU A 55 9.74 -2.44 11.01
CA LEU A 55 8.32 -2.41 11.38
C LEU A 55 7.76 -3.81 11.58
N GLN A 56 8.43 -4.83 11.06
CA GLN A 56 8.17 -6.23 11.41
C GLN A 56 8.93 -6.72 12.65
N SER A 57 9.93 -5.99 13.16
CA SER A 57 10.81 -6.42 14.26
C SER A 57 11.18 -5.27 15.20
N VAL A 58 10.89 -5.38 16.50
CA VAL A 58 11.00 -4.32 17.54
C VAL A 58 12.43 -3.76 17.74
N ALA A 59 13.01 -3.08 16.75
CA ALA A 59 14.38 -2.60 16.78
C ALA A 59 14.47 -1.09 16.52
N LYS A 60 14.95 -0.36 17.54
CA LYS A 60 15.09 1.10 17.56
C LYS A 60 16.25 1.57 16.65
N GLY A 61 15.91 2.26 15.57
CA GLY A 61 16.73 3.37 15.08
C GLY A 61 16.84 3.59 13.58
N SER A 62 15.88 4.28 12.95
CA SER A 62 15.89 4.61 11.51
C SER A 62 16.20 6.08 11.20
N ARG A 63 16.41 6.37 9.90
CA ARG A 63 16.50 7.73 9.34
C ARG A 63 15.16 8.48 9.37
N LEU A 64 14.05 7.76 9.53
CA LEU A 64 12.68 8.30 9.62
C LEU A 64 12.16 8.39 11.06
N ARG A 65 13.04 8.37 12.08
CA ARG A 65 12.63 8.45 13.50
C ARG A 65 11.67 9.60 13.79
N TRP A 66 11.87 10.75 13.14
CA TRP A 66 11.01 11.92 13.31
C TRP A 66 9.55 11.67 12.88
N PHE A 67 9.36 10.82 11.87
CA PHE A 67 8.07 10.54 11.25
C PHE A 67 7.35 9.32 11.83
N GLN A 68 7.88 8.75 12.93
CA GLN A 68 7.29 7.61 13.66
C GLN A 68 6.60 6.59 12.73
N PRO A 69 7.31 5.99 11.76
CA PRO A 69 6.67 5.15 10.76
C PRO A 69 5.95 3.98 11.43
N MET A 70 4.77 3.61 10.91
CA MET A 70 3.91 2.55 11.43
C MET A 70 3.43 1.68 10.28
N LEU A 71 3.16 0.40 10.55
CA LEU A 71 2.49 -0.45 9.57
C LEU A 71 0.98 -0.28 9.71
N SER A 72 0.27 -0.05 8.60
CA SER A 72 -1.19 -0.06 8.60
C SER A 72 -1.72 -1.44 8.97
N SER A 73 -2.59 -1.52 9.99
CA SER A 73 -3.18 -2.78 10.47
C SER A 73 -3.95 -3.55 9.40
N ASN A 74 -4.55 -2.85 8.44
CA ASN A 74 -5.44 -3.45 7.43
C ASN A 74 -4.72 -3.68 6.10
N ASP A 75 -3.91 -2.71 5.68
CA ASP A 75 -3.40 -2.66 4.31
C ASP A 75 -1.90 -3.04 4.23
N ASN A 76 -1.24 -3.33 5.36
CA ASN A 76 0.18 -3.72 5.45
C ASN A 76 1.12 -2.77 4.69
N VAL A 77 0.84 -1.48 4.67
CA VAL A 77 1.70 -0.44 4.08
C VAL A 77 2.33 0.39 5.19
N ILE A 78 3.52 0.95 4.94
CA ILE A 78 4.15 1.92 5.84
C ILE A 78 3.37 3.22 5.75
N GLN A 79 2.91 3.70 6.90
CA GLN A 79 2.32 5.02 7.11
C GLN A 79 3.23 5.87 7.98
N ILE A 80 3.11 7.17 7.85
CA ILE A 80 3.80 8.15 8.70
C ILE A 80 2.97 8.36 9.97
N GLY A 81 3.55 8.05 11.13
CA GLY A 81 2.95 8.35 12.43
C GLY A 81 3.21 9.79 12.87
N GLY A 82 2.39 10.29 13.79
CA GLY A 82 2.64 11.56 14.48
C GLY A 82 2.43 12.85 13.66
N TRP A 83 2.09 12.78 12.37
CA TRP A 83 1.87 13.98 11.54
C TRP A 83 0.66 14.82 11.99
N LEU A 84 -0.44 14.15 12.37
CA LEU A 84 -1.72 14.78 12.74
C LEU A 84 -2.29 14.15 14.02
N GLY A 85 -1.41 13.70 14.92
CA GLY A 85 -1.76 12.91 16.11
C GLY A 85 -2.74 13.59 17.09
N GLN A 86 -2.89 14.92 17.02
CA GLN A 86 -3.84 15.69 17.83
C GLN A 86 -5.06 16.22 17.06
N SER A 87 -5.20 15.89 15.78
CA SER A 87 -6.35 16.35 14.99
C SER A 87 -7.59 15.50 15.24
N THR A 88 -8.78 16.10 15.10
CA THR A 88 -10.08 15.39 15.12
C THR A 88 -10.37 14.66 13.81
N LEU A 89 -9.41 14.59 12.87
CA LEU A 89 -9.57 13.96 11.57
C LEU A 89 -9.69 12.44 11.68
N HIS A 90 -10.33 11.82 10.70
CA HIS A 90 -10.43 10.36 10.61
C HIS A 90 -9.02 9.74 10.46
N ASP A 91 -8.76 8.57 11.04
CA ASP A 91 -7.41 7.98 11.11
C ASP A 91 -6.70 7.80 9.76
N ASN A 92 -7.47 7.61 8.68
CA ASN A 92 -6.94 7.53 7.32
C ASN A 92 -6.27 8.84 6.84
N PHE A 93 -6.66 9.99 7.39
CA PHE A 93 -6.05 11.30 7.11
C PHE A 93 -4.94 11.65 8.10
N LYS A 94 -4.93 11.02 9.27
CA LYS A 94 -3.89 11.24 10.29
C LYS A 94 -2.56 10.59 9.94
N HIS A 95 -2.63 9.47 9.21
CA HIS A 95 -1.50 8.59 8.93
C HIS A 95 -1.29 8.40 7.43
N PRO A 96 -0.71 9.39 6.72
CA PRO A 96 -0.51 9.30 5.28
C PRO A 96 0.45 8.15 4.92
N ILE A 97 0.21 7.53 3.77
CA ILE A 97 1.06 6.45 3.25
C ILE A 97 2.42 7.02 2.84
N LEU A 98 3.50 6.37 3.26
CA LEU A 98 4.86 6.75 2.88
C LEU A 98 5.17 6.31 1.45
N LEU A 99 5.35 7.26 0.52
CA LEU A 99 5.75 6.99 -0.86
C LEU A 99 7.16 7.54 -1.14
N PRO A 100 8.00 6.81 -1.90
CA PRO A 100 9.30 7.32 -2.33
C PRO A 100 9.13 8.39 -3.41
N GLY A 101 9.63 9.61 -3.16
CA GLY A 101 9.38 10.76 -4.03
C GLY A 101 10.01 10.68 -5.43
N ALA A 102 11.16 10.03 -5.58
CA ALA A 102 11.89 9.95 -6.85
C ALA A 102 11.60 8.69 -7.69
N HIS A 103 10.70 7.81 -7.23
CA HIS A 103 10.45 6.54 -7.92
C HIS A 103 9.37 6.70 -9.01
N GLN A 104 9.65 6.24 -10.23
CA GLN A 104 8.72 6.34 -11.37
C GLN A 104 7.32 5.79 -11.07
N LEU A 105 7.25 4.67 -10.35
CA LEU A 105 5.98 4.07 -9.92
C LEU A 105 5.17 4.99 -8.99
N SER A 106 5.82 5.78 -8.12
CA SER A 106 5.15 6.82 -7.31
C SER A 106 4.56 7.92 -8.20
N THR A 107 5.30 8.36 -9.22
CA THR A 107 4.81 9.32 -10.21
C THR A 107 3.60 8.78 -10.96
N LEU A 108 3.64 7.52 -11.38
CA LEU A 108 2.54 6.86 -12.07
C LEU A 108 1.31 6.66 -11.17
N LEU A 109 1.50 6.41 -9.87
CA LEU A 109 0.43 6.35 -8.88
C LEU A 109 -0.21 7.74 -8.71
N LEU A 110 0.61 8.78 -8.51
CA LEU A 110 0.11 10.15 -8.36
C LEU A 110 -0.67 10.61 -9.60
N ALA A 111 -0.15 10.34 -10.79
CA ALA A 111 -0.84 10.64 -12.05
C ALA A 111 -2.20 9.93 -12.18
N SER A 112 -2.40 8.79 -11.51
CA SER A 112 -3.68 8.07 -11.54
C SER A 112 -4.77 8.68 -10.66
N TYR A 113 -4.42 9.57 -9.73
CA TYR A 113 -5.36 10.29 -8.86
C TYR A 113 -5.82 11.64 -9.43
N HIS A 114 -5.13 12.15 -10.44
CA HIS A 114 -5.44 13.43 -11.09
C HIS A 114 -6.11 13.27 -12.46
N LEU A 115 -6.71 12.10 -12.71
CA LEU A 115 -7.43 11.73 -13.94
C LEU A 115 -8.94 11.63 -13.68
#